data_AF-A0A926BF93-F1
#
_entry.id   AF-A0A926BF93-F1
#
_cell.length_a   1.000
_cell.length_b   1.000
_cell.length_c   1.000
_cell.angle_alpha   90.00
_cell.angle_beta   90.00
_cell.angle_gamma   90.00
#
_symmetry.space_group_name_H-M   'P 1'
#
loop_
_entity.id
_entity.type
_entity.pdbx_description
1 polymer ?
#
loop_
_entity_poly.entity_id
_entity_poly.type
_entity_poly.pdbx_seq_one_letter_code
_entity_poly.pdbx_strand_id
1 'polypeptide(L)'
;TLLPRTAHLHVFHWEQKTPGATERFPLVRGETAWENYLALLTAHTTENIPIRWLCLEFVAEDSPANLSADAATLKRWLSEI
;
A
#
# COMPACT_ATOMS: atom_id res chain seq x y z
N THR A 1 -1.63 -6.10 -19.68
CA THR A 1 -1.12 -5.95 -18.30
C THR A 1 -1.95 -4.89 -17.60
N LEU A 2 -2.09 -4.92 -16.26
CA LEU A 2 -2.94 -3.96 -15.53
C LEU A 2 -2.22 -2.63 -15.23
N LEU A 3 -0.90 -2.68 -15.01
CA LEU A 3 -0.09 -1.56 -14.51
C LEU A 3 -0.25 -0.22 -15.28
N PRO A 4 -0.32 -0.18 -16.63
CA PRO A 4 -0.51 1.08 -17.37
C PRO A 4 -1.88 1.72 -17.16
N ARG A 5 -2.87 0.94 -16.70
CA ARG A 5 -4.28 1.34 -16.49
C ARG A 5 -4.64 1.49 -15.01
N THR A 6 -3.69 1.31 -14.10
CA THR A 6 -3.94 1.38 -12.66
C THR A 6 -4.02 2.84 -12.18
N ALA A 7 -5.23 3.33 -11.93
CA ALA A 7 -5.44 4.69 -11.41
C ALA A 7 -5.33 4.75 -9.87
N HIS A 8 -5.77 3.70 -9.17
CA HIS A 8 -5.85 3.68 -7.72
C HIS A 8 -5.29 2.39 -7.15
N LEU A 9 -4.76 2.48 -5.93
CA LEU A 9 -4.29 1.34 -5.15
C LEU A 9 -4.89 1.40 -3.76
N HIS A 10 -5.36 0.26 -3.30
CA HIS A 10 -5.73 0.05 -1.92
C HIS A 10 -4.50 -0.48 -1.18
N VAL A 11 -4.10 0.21 -0.13
CA VAL A 11 -2.80 0.05 0.54
C VAL A 11 -3.02 -0.54 1.92
N PHE A 12 -2.46 -1.72 2.13
CA PHE A 12 -2.52 -2.49 3.37
C PHE A 12 -1.46 -3.57 3.41
N HIS A 13 -1.28 -4.18 4.58
CA HIS A 13 -0.39 -5.32 4.73
C HIS A 13 -1.04 -6.43 5.54
N TRP A 14 -1.20 -7.60 4.90
CA TRP A 14 -1.68 -8.82 5.55
C TRP A 14 -0.59 -9.87 5.47
N GLU A 15 -0.50 -10.71 6.50
CA GLU A 15 0.38 -11.86 6.47
C GLU A 15 -0.39 -13.13 6.82
N GLN A 16 -0.04 -14.21 6.13
CA GLN A 16 -0.56 -15.52 6.45
C GLN A 16 0.17 -16.06 7.70
N LYS A 17 -0.57 -16.29 8.78
CA LYS A 17 -0.02 -16.89 10.00
C LYS A 17 -0.08 -18.42 9.95
N THR A 18 -1.17 -18.96 9.41
CA THR A 18 -1.40 -20.40 9.25
C THR A 18 -2.17 -20.68 7.95
N PRO A 19 -2.21 -21.93 7.47
CA PRO A 19 -3.07 -22.30 6.34
C PRO A 19 -4.53 -21.86 6.58
N GLY A 20 -5.03 -20.93 5.77
CA GLY A 20 -6.39 -20.41 5.88
C GLY A 20 -6.60 -19.23 6.83
N ALA A 21 -5.56 -18.74 7.52
CA ALA A 21 -5.67 -17.55 8.38
C ALA A 21 -4.70 -16.45 7.96
N THR A 22 -5.26 -15.29 7.58
CA THR A 22 -4.55 -14.04 7.33
C THR A 22 -4.80 -13.06 8.46
N GLU A 23 -3.73 -12.44 8.94
CA GLU A 23 -3.79 -11.40 9.96
C GLU A 23 -3.39 -10.07 9.35
N ARG A 24 -4.07 -9.00 9.78
CA ARG A 24 -3.79 -7.64 9.35
C ARG A 24 -2.67 -7.06 10.21
N PHE A 25 -1.70 -6.42 9.57
CA PHE A 25 -0.57 -5.81 10.25
C PHE A 25 -0.52 -4.30 9.98
N PRO A 26 0.17 -3.55 10.87
CA PRO A 26 0.54 -2.16 10.57
C PRO A 26 1.26 -2.09 9.23
N LEU A 27 0.99 -1.03 8.48
CA LEU A 27 1.46 -0.89 7.11
C LEU A 27 2.98 -0.98 7.00
N VAL A 28 3.71 -0.43 7.99
CA VAL A 28 5.17 -0.43 8.05
C VAL A 28 5.78 -1.84 8.00
N ARG A 29 5.08 -2.87 8.45
CA ARG A 29 5.57 -4.24 8.39
C ARG A 29 5.65 -4.77 6.95
N GLY A 30 4.87 -4.20 6.04
CA GLY A 30 4.89 -4.52 4.61
C GLY A 30 5.88 -3.69 3.79
N GLU A 31 6.74 -2.90 4.42
CA GLU A 31 7.62 -1.92 3.76
C GLU A 31 8.37 -2.50 2.57
N THR A 32 9.12 -3.59 2.75
CA THR A 32 9.88 -4.20 1.66
C THR A 32 9.01 -4.61 0.47
N ALA A 33 7.79 -5.09 0.70
CA ALA A 33 6.88 -5.43 -0.40
C ALA A 33 6.37 -4.18 -1.11
N TRP A 34 5.96 -3.17 -0.34
CA TRP A 34 5.43 -1.92 -0.86
C TRP A 34 6.48 -1.09 -1.61
N GLU A 35 7.71 -1.02 -1.15
CA GLU A 35 8.82 -0.38 -1.86
C GLU A 35 8.97 -0.93 -3.29
N ASN A 36 8.92 -2.27 -3.43
CA ASN A 36 8.98 -2.91 -4.74
C ASN A 36 7.77 -2.54 -5.62
N TYR A 37 6.56 -2.49 -5.06
CA TYR A 37 5.37 -2.11 -5.81
C TYR A 37 5.40 -0.63 -6.24
N LEU A 38 5.82 0.27 -5.34
CA LEU A 38 5.96 1.69 -5.62
C LEU A 38 7.04 1.95 -6.68
N ALA A 39 8.18 1.27 -6.61
CA ALA A 39 9.23 1.35 -7.63
C ALA A 39 8.73 0.89 -9.01
N LEU A 40 7.92 -0.16 -9.08
CA LEU A 40 7.28 -0.58 -10.33
C LEU A 40 6.28 0.47 -10.83
N LEU A 41 5.50 1.09 -9.94
CA LEU A 41 4.52 2.10 -10.34
C LEU A 41 5.18 3.38 -10.87
N THR A 42 6.31 3.80 -10.31
CA THR A 42 7.05 4.99 -10.75
C THR A 42 7.83 4.75 -12.03
N ALA A 43 8.36 3.54 -12.23
CA ALA A 43 9.08 3.18 -13.47
C ALA A 43 8.18 3.09 -14.72
N HIS A 44 6.85 3.04 -14.55
CA HIS A 44 5.90 2.83 -15.65
C HIS A 44 4.97 4.03 -15.86
N THR A 45 5.04 4.61 -17.07
CA THR A 45 4.11 5.63 -17.55
C THR A 45 2.69 5.08 -17.59
N THR A 46 1.75 5.87 -17.12
CA THR A 46 0.31 5.61 -17.22
C THR A 46 -0.25 6.03 -18.57
N GLU A 47 -1.17 5.24 -19.11
CA GLU A 47 -1.97 5.65 -20.27
C GLU A 47 -3.11 6.53 -19.78
N ASN A 48 -3.12 7.82 -20.13
CA ASN A 48 -4.22 8.76 -19.84
C ASN A 48 -4.59 8.92 -18.35
N ILE A 49 -3.69 8.59 -17.42
CA ILE A 49 -3.91 8.77 -15.97
C ILE A 49 -2.84 9.74 -15.44
N PRO A 50 -3.17 11.03 -15.23
CA PRO A 50 -2.19 12.03 -14.81
C PRO A 50 -1.77 11.89 -13.34
N ILE A 51 -2.60 11.26 -12.50
CA ILE A 51 -2.39 11.11 -11.06
C ILE A 51 -2.83 9.70 -10.64
N ARG A 52 -2.02 9.02 -9.80
CA ARG A 52 -2.43 7.79 -9.11
C ARG A 52 -2.77 8.10 -7.66
N TRP A 53 -3.85 7.50 -7.13
CA TRP A 53 -4.20 7.62 -5.71
C TRP A 53 -3.88 6.34 -4.94
N LEU A 54 -3.32 6.52 -3.75
CA LEU A 54 -3.04 5.44 -2.81
C LEU A 54 -3.93 5.65 -1.58
N CYS A 55 -4.85 4.72 -1.36
CA CYS A 55 -5.86 4.77 -0.33
C CYS A 55 -5.57 3.69 0.72
N LEU A 56 -5.42 4.06 1.98
CA LEU A 56 -5.31 3.06 3.05
C LEU A 56 -6.63 2.29 3.17
N GLU A 57 -6.55 0.96 3.15
CA GLU A 57 -7.70 0.08 3.26
C GLU A 57 -7.45 -0.98 4.33
N PHE A 58 -8.19 -0.94 5.43
CA PHE A 58 -7.92 -1.72 6.64
C PHE A 58 -6.67 -1.27 7.40
N VAL A 59 -6.76 -1.44 8.73
CA VAL A 59 -5.70 -1.15 9.69
C VAL A 59 -5.61 -2.35 10.65
N ALA A 60 -4.50 -2.46 11.38
CA ALA A 60 -4.35 -3.50 12.39
C ALA A 60 -5.55 -3.50 13.36
N GLU A 61 -6.06 -4.69 13.68
CA GLU A 61 -7.16 -4.93 14.62
C GLU A 61 -8.49 -4.18 14.30
N ASP A 62 -8.67 -3.68 13.07
CA ASP A 62 -9.79 -2.79 12.69
C ASP A 62 -9.92 -1.54 13.60
N SER A 63 -8.83 -1.15 14.28
CA SER A 63 -8.83 -0.04 15.23
C SER A 63 -8.47 1.29 14.55
N PRO A 64 -9.36 2.30 14.54
CA PRO A 64 -9.06 3.61 13.94
C PRO A 64 -7.86 4.32 14.57
N ALA A 65 -7.45 3.95 15.78
CA ALA A 65 -6.26 4.47 16.42
C ALA A 65 -4.98 4.20 15.59
N ASN A 66 -4.96 3.09 14.84
CA ASN A 66 -3.83 2.68 14.00
C ASN A 66 -3.75 3.47 12.67
N LEU A 67 -4.83 4.14 12.25
CA LEU A 67 -4.88 4.89 11.00
C LEU A 67 -3.80 5.98 10.92
N SER A 68 -3.53 6.67 12.02
CA SER A 68 -2.55 7.76 12.04
C SER A 68 -1.13 7.27 11.76
N ALA A 69 -0.75 6.11 12.30
CA ALA A 69 0.56 5.49 12.08
C ALA A 69 0.72 4.96 10.66
N ASP A 70 -0.32 4.32 10.12
CA ASP A 70 -0.32 3.84 8.73
C ASP A 70 -0.29 5.01 7.73
N ALA A 71 -1.01 6.10 8.01
CA ALA A 71 -0.96 7.32 7.21
C ALA A 71 0.42 8.00 7.25
N ALA A 72 1.07 8.03 8.41
CA ALA A 72 2.44 8.54 8.52
C ALA A 72 3.43 7.68 7.71
N THR A 73 3.26 6.36 7.76
CA THR A 73 4.06 5.41 6.97
C THR A 73 3.91 5.65 5.48
N LEU A 74 2.66 5.70 4.97
CA LEU A 74 2.40 5.92 3.55
C LEU A 74 2.94 7.28 3.09
N LYS A 75 2.76 8.35 3.89
CA LYS A 75 3.32 9.68 3.56
C LYS A 75 4.84 9.67 3.46
N ARG A 76 5.53 8.94 4.35
CA ARG A 76 6.98 8.80 4.31
C ARG A 76 7.41 8.12 3.02
N TRP A 77 6.84 6.97 2.68
CA TRP A 77 7.15 6.28 1.43
C TRP A 77 6.94 7.17 0.20
N LEU A 78 5.82 7.91 0.15
CA LEU A 78 5.54 8.83 -0.96
C LEU A 78 6.52 10.01 -1.07
N SER A 79 7.26 10.33 -0.01
CA SER A 79 8.30 11.37 -0.04
C SER A 79 9.67 10.85 -0.46
N GLU A 80 9.84 9.52 -0.48
CA GLU A 80 11.10 8.83 -0.79
C GLU A 80 11.17 8.33 -2.25
N ILE A 81 10.07 8.45 -3.01
CA ILE A 81 9.92 7.95 -4.39
C ILE A 81 9.87 9.06 -5.44
#